data_AF-A0A1F3NXX0-F1
#
_entry.id   AF-A0A1F3NXX0-F1
#
_cell.length_a   1.000
_cell.length_b   1.000
_cell.length_c   1.000
_cell.angle_alpha   90.00
_cell.angle_beta   90.00
_cell.angle_gamma   90.00
#
_symmetry.space_group_name_H-M   'P 1'
#
loop_
_entity.id
_entity.type
_entity.pdbx_description
1 polymer ?
#
loop_
_entity_poly.entity_id
_entity_poly.type
_entity_poly.pdbx_seq_one_letter_code
_entity_poly.pdbx_strand_id
1 'polypeptide(L)'
;MKKLYSFFAFLLMISLNSKSFSQINIGLSKTDATCNGYCDGTMTANVTGGTPPYTYIWSNGSNTPNLSQLCAGTYSITVYDVNLDSAVVSETISSPTTLSVTVISTDPSCSGDANGTATATVTGGTPGYTYIWGNAQIGSVISGVGSGTYTVTVTDTKSCTNSGSVTISNPSSLTLSVIGTNPSCNGGANGSATAIAGGGVPGYSYA
;
A
#
# COMPACT_ATOMS: atom_id res chain seq x y z
N MET A 1 22.81 85.41 -19.23
CA MET A 1 23.51 84.15 -18.85
C MET A 1 22.95 83.53 -17.56
N LYS A 2 21.64 83.21 -17.46
CA LYS A 2 21.09 82.52 -16.26
C LYS A 2 19.87 81.59 -16.51
N LYS A 3 19.55 81.25 -17.76
CA LYS A 3 18.38 80.41 -18.08
C LYS A 3 18.68 79.17 -18.93
N LEU A 4 19.94 78.73 -19.01
CA LEU A 4 20.34 77.54 -19.79
C LEU A 4 20.65 76.29 -18.94
N TYR A 5 20.63 76.37 -17.60
CA TYR A 5 21.00 75.25 -16.72
C TYR A 5 19.83 74.42 -16.17
N SER A 6 18.59 74.85 -16.37
CA SER A 6 17.40 74.15 -15.83
C SER A 6 16.81 73.10 -16.79
N PHE A 7 17.39 72.95 -17.99
CA PHE A 7 16.93 71.97 -18.98
C PHE A 7 17.82 70.71 -19.05
N PHE A 8 19.01 70.73 -18.44
CA PHE A 8 19.93 69.58 -18.42
C PHE A 8 19.83 68.74 -17.14
N ALA A 9 19.19 69.24 -16.07
CA ALA A 9 18.96 68.49 -14.84
C ALA A 9 17.66 67.66 -14.85
N PHE A 10 16.79 67.86 -15.84
CA PHE A 10 15.55 67.07 -15.99
C PHE A 10 15.70 65.92 -17.00
N LEU A 11 16.84 65.85 -17.69
CA LEU A 11 17.19 64.76 -18.62
C LEU A 11 18.02 63.65 -17.94
N LEU A 12 18.30 63.78 -16.64
CA LEU A 12 19.07 62.85 -15.82
C LEU A 12 18.33 62.43 -14.53
N MET A 13 17.00 62.37 -14.57
CA MET A 13 16.26 61.32 -13.87
C MET A 13 15.81 60.35 -14.97
N ILE A 14 16.75 59.51 -15.43
CA ILE A 14 16.70 58.08 -15.10
C ILE A 14 15.27 57.62 -15.41
N SER A 15 14.96 57.28 -16.65
CA SER A 15 15.19 55.90 -17.12
C SER A 15 15.20 54.86 -15.99
N LEU A 16 14.23 54.94 -15.08
CA LEU A 16 13.49 53.77 -14.62
C LEU A 16 12.61 53.35 -15.80
N ASN A 17 13.27 53.05 -16.93
CA ASN A 17 12.82 52.00 -17.79
C ASN A 17 12.71 50.84 -16.83
N SER A 18 11.49 50.52 -16.42
CA SER A 18 11.18 49.29 -15.75
C SER A 18 11.69 48.22 -16.69
N LYS A 19 12.99 47.88 -16.58
CA LYS A 19 13.47 46.56 -16.94
C LYS A 19 12.53 45.70 -16.13
N SER A 20 11.50 45.21 -16.81
CA SER A 20 10.77 44.04 -16.38
C SER A 20 11.87 43.00 -16.28
N PHE A 21 12.52 42.93 -15.12
CA PHE A 21 13.32 41.80 -14.76
C PHE A 21 12.34 40.66 -14.93
N SER A 22 12.58 39.84 -15.94
CA SER A 22 11.79 38.65 -16.15
C SER A 22 11.99 37.85 -14.88
N GLN A 23 11.02 37.86 -13.97
CA GLN A 23 11.17 37.23 -12.67
C GLN A 23 11.41 35.73 -12.89
N ILE A 24 12.30 35.12 -12.12
CA ILE A 24 12.49 33.66 -12.15
C ILE A 24 11.16 33.01 -11.77
N ASN A 25 10.66 32.15 -12.64
CA ASN A 25 9.46 31.35 -12.44
C ASN A 25 9.83 29.85 -12.52
N ILE A 26 9.49 29.09 -11.48
CA ILE A 26 9.85 27.68 -11.34
C ILE A 26 8.57 26.84 -11.41
N GLY A 27 8.46 26.01 -12.43
CA GLY A 27 7.44 24.95 -12.50
C GLY A 27 8.01 23.61 -12.07
N LEU A 28 7.37 22.93 -11.12
CA LEU A 28 7.76 21.59 -10.71
C LEU A 28 6.88 20.53 -11.37
N SER A 29 7.51 19.52 -11.97
CA SER A 29 6.85 18.30 -12.44
C SER A 29 7.41 17.11 -11.66
N LYS A 30 6.54 16.18 -11.23
CA LYS A 30 6.94 15.08 -10.36
C LYS A 30 6.35 13.74 -10.79
N THR A 31 6.97 12.67 -10.32
CA THR A 31 6.36 11.34 -10.21
C THR A 31 6.40 10.92 -8.76
N ASP A 32 5.25 10.55 -8.19
CA ASP A 32 5.15 10.07 -6.82
C ASP A 32 5.75 8.67 -6.67
N ALA A 33 6.11 8.29 -5.44
CA ALA A 33 6.67 6.98 -5.16
C ALA A 33 5.64 5.86 -5.43
N THR A 34 6.09 4.72 -5.96
CA THR A 34 5.20 3.64 -6.38
C THR A 34 4.52 2.94 -5.22
N CYS A 35 5.26 2.69 -4.14
CA CYS A 35 4.80 1.95 -2.97
C CYS A 35 5.09 2.71 -1.67
N ASN A 36 4.34 2.38 -0.62
CA ASN A 36 4.62 2.90 0.71
C ASN A 36 6.04 2.52 1.15
N GLY A 37 6.83 3.51 1.57
CA GLY A 37 8.22 3.32 1.99
C GLY A 37 9.25 3.22 0.85
N TYR A 38 8.82 3.30 -0.41
CA TYR A 38 9.73 3.29 -1.56
C TYR A 38 10.22 4.71 -1.85
N CYS A 39 11.43 4.78 -2.39
CA CYS A 39 12.10 6.03 -2.76
C CYS A 39 12.43 6.03 -4.24
N ASP A 40 11.42 5.87 -5.10
CA ASP A 40 11.55 5.87 -6.55
C ASP A 40 10.84 7.04 -7.22
N GLY A 41 10.36 8.00 -6.42
CA GLY A 41 9.82 9.25 -6.91
C GLY A 41 10.87 10.10 -7.64
N THR A 42 10.39 10.98 -8.51
CA THR A 42 11.23 11.88 -9.31
C THR A 42 10.66 13.29 -9.29
N MET A 43 11.51 14.28 -9.48
CA MET A 43 11.10 15.68 -9.59
C MET A 43 11.99 16.43 -10.57
N THR A 44 11.40 17.27 -11.40
CA THR A 44 12.09 18.12 -12.37
C THR A 44 11.67 19.57 -12.18
N ALA A 45 12.66 20.45 -12.06
CA ALA A 45 12.48 21.89 -12.04
C ALA A 45 12.57 22.47 -13.46
N ASN A 46 11.48 23.09 -13.90
CA ASN A 46 11.35 23.76 -15.18
C ASN A 46 11.43 25.27 -14.94
N VAL A 47 12.59 25.87 -15.18
CA VAL A 47 12.84 27.28 -14.89
C VAL A 47 12.62 28.14 -16.14
N THR A 48 11.86 29.22 -15.96
CA THR A 48 11.58 30.25 -16.99
C THR A 48 11.81 31.63 -16.39
N GLY A 49 12.04 32.64 -17.24
CA GLY A 49 12.45 33.96 -16.80
C GLY A 49 13.86 33.99 -16.20
N GLY A 50 14.29 35.10 -15.62
CA GLY A 50 15.65 35.32 -15.13
C GLY A 50 16.70 35.41 -16.24
N THR A 51 17.98 35.49 -15.84
CA THR A 51 19.14 35.50 -16.74
C THR A 51 20.01 34.25 -16.51
N PRO A 52 20.03 33.28 -17.44
CA PRO A 52 20.91 32.12 -17.35
C PRO A 52 22.40 32.49 -17.23
N PRO A 53 23.26 31.61 -16.67
CA PRO A 53 22.96 30.28 -16.14
C PRO A 53 22.23 30.30 -14.79
N TYR A 54 21.54 29.19 -14.47
CA TYR A 54 20.85 29.01 -13.19
C TYR A 54 21.65 28.13 -12.23
N THR A 55 21.57 28.47 -10.94
CA THR A 55 22.08 27.64 -9.83
C THR A 55 20.91 27.08 -9.04
N TYR A 56 20.88 25.77 -8.83
CA TYR A 56 19.82 25.07 -8.09
C TYR A 56 20.32 24.68 -6.70
N ILE A 57 19.47 24.87 -5.68
CA ILE A 57 19.72 24.41 -4.32
C ILE A 57 18.45 23.75 -3.80
N TRP A 58 18.47 22.42 -3.73
CA TRP A 58 17.38 21.65 -3.16
C TRP A 58 17.56 21.45 -1.65
N SER A 59 16.44 21.25 -0.93
CA SER A 59 16.46 20.94 0.51
C SER A 59 17.20 19.65 0.86
N ASN A 60 17.34 18.73 -0.09
CA ASN A 60 18.13 17.51 0.06
C ASN A 60 19.62 17.69 -0.31
N GLY A 61 20.06 18.92 -0.60
CA GLY A 61 21.44 19.25 -0.95
C GLY A 61 21.81 19.04 -2.42
N SER A 62 20.90 18.57 -3.27
CA SER A 62 21.15 18.46 -4.71
C SER A 62 21.24 19.84 -5.38
N ASN A 63 22.01 19.91 -6.48
CA ASN A 63 22.23 21.11 -7.27
C ASN A 63 21.90 20.94 -8.76
N THR A 64 21.17 19.89 -9.12
CA THR A 64 20.70 19.62 -10.48
C THR A 64 19.23 19.98 -10.64
N PRO A 65 18.75 20.30 -11.85
CA PRO A 65 17.33 20.54 -12.10
C PRO A 65 16.47 19.28 -11.95
N ASN A 66 17.06 18.09 -12.08
CA ASN A 66 16.37 16.81 -11.98
C ASN A 66 16.80 16.09 -10.69
N LEU A 67 15.81 15.57 -9.97
CA LEU A 67 15.95 14.69 -8.83
C LEU A 67 15.37 13.31 -9.16
N SER A 68 16.00 12.29 -8.60
CA SER A 68 15.53 10.91 -8.66
C SER A 68 15.72 10.26 -7.29
N GLN A 69 15.14 9.07 -7.12
CA GLN A 69 15.20 8.30 -5.90
C GLN A 69 14.61 9.03 -4.67
N LEU A 70 13.51 9.75 -4.88
CA LEU A 70 12.86 10.51 -3.81
C LEU A 70 11.85 9.65 -3.06
N CYS A 71 11.98 9.63 -1.74
CA CYS A 71 10.96 9.09 -0.85
C CYS A 71 9.77 10.06 -0.74
N ALA A 72 8.66 9.60 -0.17
CA ALA A 72 7.57 10.50 0.22
C ALA A 72 8.08 11.59 1.18
N GLY A 73 7.79 12.85 0.87
CA GLY A 73 8.33 13.99 1.61
C GLY A 73 8.18 15.31 0.86
N THR A 74 8.46 16.42 1.55
CA THR A 74 8.43 17.77 0.94
C THR A 74 9.83 18.18 0.51
N TYR A 75 9.96 18.58 -0.75
CA TYR A 75 11.21 19.07 -1.33
C TYR A 75 11.05 20.52 -1.74
N SER A 76 11.91 21.38 -1.22
CA SER A 76 11.97 22.79 -1.63
C SER A 76 13.21 23.01 -2.51
N ILE A 77 13.06 23.85 -3.52
CA ILE A 77 14.15 24.31 -4.36
C ILE A 77 14.25 25.82 -4.30
N THR A 78 15.47 26.32 -4.14
CA THR A 78 15.81 27.70 -4.42
C THR A 78 16.62 27.75 -5.71
N VAL A 79 16.22 28.59 -6.65
CA VAL A 79 16.95 28.81 -7.90
C VAL A 79 17.47 30.23 -7.92
N TYR A 80 18.74 30.39 -8.26
CA TYR A 80 19.38 31.68 -8.51
C TYR A 80 19.70 31.83 -9.99
N ASP A 81 19.63 33.05 -10.50
CA ASP A 81 20.18 33.42 -11.81
C ASP A 81 21.58 34.06 -11.69
N VAL A 82 22.19 34.44 -12.81
CA VAL A 82 23.55 35.05 -12.80
C VAL A 82 23.61 36.43 -12.13
N ASN A 83 22.47 37.13 -12.04
CA ASN A 83 22.37 38.43 -11.36
C ASN A 83 22.07 38.28 -9.87
N LEU A 84 22.03 37.05 -9.35
CA LEU A 84 21.68 36.70 -7.97
C LEU A 84 20.21 36.97 -7.63
N ASP A 85 19.33 37.13 -8.63
CA ASP A 85 17.89 37.05 -8.39
C ASP A 85 17.54 35.62 -7.99
N SER A 86 16.53 35.45 -7.13
CA SER A 86 16.13 34.12 -6.66
C SER A 86 14.63 33.91 -6.61
N ALA A 87 14.24 32.66 -6.77
CA ALA A 87 12.88 32.18 -6.51
C ALA A 87 12.93 30.87 -5.72
N VAL A 88 11.93 30.66 -4.87
CA VAL A 88 11.79 29.45 -4.07
C VAL A 88 10.41 28.85 -4.29
N VAL A 89 10.35 27.55 -4.49
CA VAL A 89 9.11 26.78 -4.53
C VAL A 89 9.31 25.45 -3.81
N SER A 90 8.20 24.82 -3.40
CA SER A 90 8.22 23.51 -2.76
C SER A 90 7.12 22.63 -3.32
N GLU A 91 7.37 21.33 -3.36
CA GLU A 91 6.41 20.32 -3.77
C GLU A 91 6.60 19.04 -2.95
N THR A 92 5.54 18.26 -2.83
CA THR A 92 5.54 17.01 -2.06
C THR A 92 5.60 15.80 -2.99
N ILE A 93 6.48 14.85 -2.73
CA ILE A 93 6.36 13.49 -3.27
C ILE A 93 5.40 12.73 -2.35
N SER A 94 4.34 12.16 -2.92
CA SER A 94 3.39 11.32 -2.18
C SER A 94 3.74 9.84 -2.33
N SER A 95 3.10 8.98 -1.52
CA SER A 95 3.12 7.53 -1.70
C SER A 95 1.76 6.95 -1.29
N PRO A 96 1.36 5.78 -1.80
CA PRO A 96 0.15 5.11 -1.34
C PRO A 96 0.19 4.79 0.16
N THR A 97 -0.99 4.61 0.76
CA THR A 97 -1.11 4.00 2.10
C THR A 97 -0.54 2.58 2.08
N THR A 98 -0.03 2.10 3.21
CA THR A 98 0.52 0.74 3.34
C THR A 98 -0.49 -0.32 2.92
N LEU A 99 -0.10 -1.22 2.01
CA LEU A 99 -0.90 -2.38 1.64
C LEU A 99 -0.95 -3.36 2.81
N SER A 100 -2.13 -3.75 3.25
CA SER A 100 -2.35 -4.70 4.35
C SER A 100 -3.33 -5.79 3.92
N VAL A 101 -3.07 -7.02 4.35
CA VAL A 101 -3.83 -8.22 3.96
C VAL A 101 -4.27 -8.96 5.23
N THR A 102 -5.57 -9.19 5.36
CA THR A 102 -6.16 -10.01 6.43
C THR A 102 -6.87 -11.20 5.83
N VAL A 103 -6.68 -12.39 6.42
CA VAL A 103 -7.26 -13.63 5.91
C VAL A 103 -8.11 -14.27 7.00
N ILE A 104 -9.32 -14.70 6.63
CA ILE A 104 -10.22 -15.50 7.47
C ILE A 104 -10.53 -16.84 6.79
N SER A 105 -10.94 -17.85 7.55
CA SER A 105 -11.26 -19.17 7.02
C SER A 105 -12.56 -19.75 7.57
N THR A 106 -13.08 -20.75 6.84
CA THR A 106 -14.07 -21.71 7.33
C THR A 106 -13.47 -23.10 7.25
N ASP A 107 -13.51 -23.83 8.36
CA ASP A 107 -12.97 -25.19 8.44
C ASP A 107 -13.86 -26.20 7.67
N PRO A 108 -13.30 -27.34 7.20
CA PRO A 108 -14.06 -28.41 6.57
C PRO A 108 -15.11 -29.03 7.50
N SER A 109 -16.17 -29.60 6.91
CA SER A 109 -17.26 -30.21 7.68
C SER A 109 -16.88 -31.52 8.37
N CYS A 110 -15.99 -32.32 7.77
CA CYS A 110 -15.49 -33.55 8.36
C CYS A 110 -13.97 -33.60 8.26
N SER A 111 -13.35 -34.39 9.14
CA SER A 111 -11.92 -34.64 9.07
C SER A 111 -11.58 -35.32 7.74
N GLY A 112 -10.70 -34.69 6.95
CA GLY A 112 -10.31 -35.18 5.63
C GLY A 112 -11.15 -34.63 4.48
N ASP A 113 -12.22 -33.87 4.76
CA ASP A 113 -12.93 -33.13 3.72
C ASP A 113 -12.07 -31.97 3.22
N ALA A 114 -12.27 -31.63 1.94
CA ALA A 114 -11.69 -30.45 1.31
C ALA A 114 -12.79 -29.46 0.93
N ASN A 115 -13.74 -29.19 1.83
CA ASN A 115 -14.81 -28.20 1.60
C ASN A 115 -14.65 -26.93 2.44
N GLY A 116 -13.49 -26.72 3.05
CA GLY A 116 -13.13 -25.47 3.70
C GLY A 116 -12.97 -24.31 2.70
N THR A 117 -12.92 -23.10 3.25
CA THR A 117 -12.70 -21.85 2.48
C THR A 117 -11.71 -20.93 3.18
N ALA A 118 -11.04 -20.07 2.42
CA ALA A 118 -10.29 -18.94 2.95
C ALA A 118 -10.60 -17.67 2.14
N THR A 119 -10.78 -16.55 2.82
CA THR A 119 -11.12 -15.25 2.24
C THR A 119 -10.09 -14.21 2.65
N ALA A 120 -9.46 -13.58 1.67
CA ALA A 120 -8.53 -12.48 1.83
C ALA A 120 -9.25 -11.13 1.67
N THR A 121 -8.99 -10.22 2.60
CA THR A 121 -9.44 -8.82 2.58
C THR A 121 -8.22 -7.91 2.59
N VAL A 122 -8.32 -6.80 1.86
CA VAL A 122 -7.19 -5.91 1.60
C VAL A 122 -7.58 -4.48 1.95
N THR A 123 -6.65 -3.75 2.56
CA THR A 123 -6.76 -2.30 2.77
C THR A 123 -5.46 -1.62 2.34
N GLY A 124 -5.57 -0.38 1.86
CA GLY A 124 -4.41 0.41 1.40
C GLY A 124 -3.84 -0.04 0.06
N GLY A 125 -2.59 0.33 -0.24
CA GLY A 125 -1.99 0.20 -1.58
C GLY A 125 -2.73 1.03 -2.64
N THR A 126 -2.51 0.69 -3.91
CA THR A 126 -3.17 1.29 -5.07
C THR A 126 -4.28 0.36 -5.59
N PRO A 127 -5.55 0.79 -5.67
CA PRO A 127 -6.67 -0.09 -6.03
C PRO A 127 -6.46 -0.88 -7.33
N GLY A 128 -7.02 -2.10 -7.34
CA GLY A 128 -6.82 -3.11 -8.38
C GLY A 128 -5.82 -4.16 -7.89
N TYR A 129 -6.34 -5.23 -7.29
CA TYR A 129 -5.53 -6.23 -6.61
C TYR A 129 -5.60 -7.57 -7.34
N THR A 130 -4.46 -8.25 -7.37
CA THR A 130 -4.34 -9.64 -7.80
C THR A 130 -3.99 -10.50 -6.59
N TYR A 131 -4.49 -11.73 -6.57
CA TYR A 131 -4.37 -12.65 -5.44
C TYR A 131 -3.82 -13.97 -5.94
N ILE A 132 -2.70 -14.41 -5.36
CA ILE A 132 -2.09 -15.71 -5.66
C ILE A 132 -1.90 -16.45 -4.34
N TRP A 133 -2.53 -17.60 -4.22
CA TRP A 133 -2.40 -18.45 -3.04
C TRP A 133 -1.24 -19.43 -3.20
N GLY A 134 -0.68 -19.90 -2.08
CA GLY A 134 0.43 -20.86 -2.07
C GLY A 134 0.12 -22.20 -2.76
N ASN A 135 -1.16 -22.52 -2.96
CA ASN A 135 -1.64 -23.67 -3.73
C ASN A 135 -1.99 -23.33 -5.20
N ALA A 136 -1.49 -22.21 -5.71
CA ALA A 136 -1.71 -21.69 -7.06
C ALA A 136 -3.16 -21.31 -7.42
N GLN A 137 -4.10 -21.34 -6.46
CA GLN A 137 -5.43 -20.76 -6.68
C GLN A 137 -5.34 -19.23 -6.79
N ILE A 138 -6.28 -18.65 -7.53
CA ILE A 138 -6.37 -17.21 -7.78
C ILE A 138 -7.70 -16.66 -7.29
N GLY A 139 -7.70 -15.38 -6.93
CA GLY A 139 -8.89 -14.67 -6.43
C GLY A 139 -8.85 -14.40 -4.93
N SER A 140 -9.71 -13.47 -4.48
CA SER A 140 -9.79 -13.07 -3.07
C SER A 140 -10.36 -14.17 -2.17
N VAL A 141 -11.02 -15.17 -2.75
CA VAL A 141 -11.59 -16.32 -2.03
C VAL A 141 -11.06 -17.58 -2.67
N ILE A 142 -10.64 -18.53 -1.83
CA ILE A 142 -10.41 -19.92 -2.22
C ILE A 142 -11.37 -20.83 -1.48
N SER A 143 -11.79 -21.88 -2.18
CA SER A 143 -12.68 -22.93 -1.68
C SER A 143 -12.17 -24.28 -2.17
N GLY A 144 -12.73 -25.35 -1.62
CA GLY A 144 -12.31 -26.69 -2.01
C GLY A 144 -10.99 -27.09 -1.33
N VAL A 145 -10.73 -26.55 -0.13
CA VAL A 145 -9.47 -26.71 0.59
C VAL A 145 -9.68 -27.48 1.90
N GLY A 146 -8.73 -28.37 2.23
CA GLY A 146 -8.74 -29.14 3.46
C GLY A 146 -7.93 -28.47 4.56
N SER A 147 -7.61 -29.23 5.62
CA SER A 147 -6.72 -28.73 6.67
C SER A 147 -5.33 -28.37 6.13
N GLY A 148 -4.84 -27.20 6.50
CA GLY A 148 -3.54 -26.70 6.05
C GLY A 148 -3.37 -25.20 6.31
N THR A 149 -2.16 -24.70 6.14
CA THR A 149 -1.88 -23.26 6.17
C THR A 149 -1.91 -22.70 4.75
N TYR A 150 -2.76 -21.71 4.52
CA TYR A 150 -2.94 -21.06 3.24
C TYR A 150 -2.42 -19.63 3.33
N THR A 151 -1.36 -19.35 2.58
CA THR A 151 -0.78 -18.01 2.42
C THR A 151 -1.24 -17.43 1.10
N VAL A 152 -1.75 -16.20 1.11
CA VAL A 152 -2.04 -15.41 -0.08
C VAL A 152 -0.99 -14.32 -0.22
N THR A 153 -0.51 -14.12 -1.44
CA THR A 153 0.24 -12.93 -1.84
C THR A 153 -0.69 -12.05 -2.66
N VAL A 154 -0.80 -10.80 -2.24
CA VAL A 154 -1.60 -9.77 -2.90
C VAL A 154 -0.66 -8.78 -3.56
N THR A 155 -0.91 -8.49 -4.83
CA THR A 155 -0.17 -7.48 -5.60
C THR A 155 -1.13 -6.42 -6.12
N ASP A 156 -0.80 -5.16 -5.92
CA ASP A 156 -1.59 -4.00 -6.36
C ASP A 156 -1.22 -3.54 -7.80
N THR A 157 -1.89 -2.51 -8.33
CA THR A 157 -1.62 -2.01 -9.70
C THR A 157 -0.27 -1.33 -9.90
N LYS A 158 0.42 -0.97 -8.81
CA LYS A 158 1.79 -0.41 -8.82
C LYS A 158 2.85 -1.46 -8.52
N SER A 159 2.47 -2.75 -8.50
CA SER A 159 3.33 -3.88 -8.18
C SER A 159 3.80 -3.92 -6.72
N CYS A 160 3.13 -3.22 -5.81
CA CYS A 160 3.36 -3.36 -4.39
C CYS A 160 2.79 -4.68 -3.90
N THR A 161 3.55 -5.43 -3.10
CA THR A 161 3.15 -6.76 -2.63
C THR A 161 3.06 -6.81 -1.11
N ASN A 162 2.08 -7.58 -0.61
CA ASN A 162 2.03 -8.01 0.78
C ASN A 162 1.34 -9.38 0.87
N SER A 163 1.57 -10.11 1.95
CA SER A 163 1.02 -11.44 2.16
C SER A 163 0.26 -11.55 3.48
N GLY A 164 -0.73 -12.43 3.49
CA GLY A 164 -1.43 -12.84 4.70
C GLY A 164 -1.57 -14.36 4.72
N SER A 165 -1.79 -14.95 5.89
CA SER A 165 -2.00 -16.39 6.02
C SER A 165 -3.11 -16.72 7.00
N VAL A 166 -3.68 -17.90 6.82
CA VAL A 166 -4.65 -18.50 7.74
C VAL A 166 -4.40 -20.00 7.84
N THR A 167 -4.72 -20.59 8.99
CA THR A 167 -4.69 -22.05 9.18
C THR A 167 -6.11 -22.58 9.19
N ILE A 168 -6.38 -23.53 8.31
CA ILE A 168 -7.62 -24.31 8.26
C ILE A 168 -7.37 -25.60 9.03
N SER A 169 -8.25 -25.91 9.99
CA SER A 169 -8.13 -27.09 10.85
C SER A 169 -9.19 -28.13 10.53
N ASN A 170 -8.86 -29.40 10.74
CA ASN A 170 -9.91 -30.42 10.74
C ASN A 170 -10.78 -30.28 11.99
N PRO A 171 -12.09 -30.60 11.90
CA PRO A 171 -12.89 -30.77 13.11
C PRO A 171 -12.32 -31.91 13.96
N SER A 172 -12.62 -31.87 15.27
CA SER A 172 -12.22 -32.93 16.19
C SER A 172 -12.67 -34.32 15.69
N SER A 173 -11.89 -35.37 15.95
CA SER A 173 -12.23 -36.72 15.53
C SER A 173 -13.55 -37.18 16.15
N LEU A 174 -14.41 -37.85 15.34
CA LEU A 174 -15.59 -38.52 15.86
C LEU A 174 -15.18 -39.70 16.75
N THR A 175 -15.76 -39.79 17.94
CA THR A 175 -15.56 -40.86 18.91
C THR A 175 -16.91 -41.50 19.23
N LEU A 176 -16.93 -42.82 19.32
CA LEU A 176 -18.10 -43.60 19.71
C LEU A 176 -17.70 -44.52 20.86
N SER A 177 -18.44 -44.45 21.96
CA SER A 177 -18.31 -45.39 23.07
C SER A 177 -19.66 -46.03 23.35
N VAL A 178 -19.66 -47.30 23.74
CA VAL A 178 -20.86 -48.02 24.12
C VAL A 178 -20.71 -48.44 25.56
N ILE A 179 -21.66 -48.03 26.40
CA ILE A 179 -21.78 -48.48 27.78
C ILE A 179 -23.00 -49.37 27.90
N GLY A 180 -22.98 -50.35 28.80
CA GLY A 180 -24.09 -51.27 28.93
C GLY A 180 -24.05 -52.13 30.18
N THR A 181 -25.16 -52.82 30.42
CA THR A 181 -25.31 -53.79 31.50
C THR A 181 -25.66 -55.15 30.90
N ASN A 182 -24.94 -56.20 31.31
CA ASN A 182 -25.23 -57.56 30.85
C ASN A 182 -26.61 -58.04 31.35
N PRO A 183 -27.33 -58.87 30.57
CA PRO A 183 -28.51 -59.57 31.08
C PRO A 183 -28.17 -60.42 32.30
N SER A 184 -29.14 -60.59 33.20
CA SER A 184 -28.91 -61.33 34.46
C SER A 184 -28.68 -62.84 34.26
N CYS A 185 -29.00 -63.37 33.08
CA CYS A 185 -28.81 -64.77 32.72
C CYS A 185 -28.69 -64.94 31.20
N ASN A 186 -28.19 -66.10 30.77
CA ASN A 186 -28.15 -66.45 29.35
C ASN A 186 -29.58 -66.52 28.78
N GLY A 187 -29.85 -65.76 27.71
CA GLY A 187 -31.18 -65.62 27.12
C GLY A 187 -32.08 -64.56 27.78
N GLY A 188 -31.60 -63.84 28.81
CA GLY A 188 -32.34 -62.75 29.44
C GLY A 188 -32.44 -61.52 28.54
N ALA A 189 -33.58 -60.82 28.58
CA ALA A 189 -33.85 -59.60 27.81
C ALA A 189 -33.69 -58.30 28.64
N ASN A 190 -33.08 -58.38 29.82
CA ASN A 190 -32.95 -57.24 30.75
C ASN A 190 -31.57 -56.54 30.71
N GLY A 191 -30.75 -56.85 29.71
CA GLY A 191 -29.52 -56.10 29.46
C GLY A 191 -29.80 -54.73 28.83
N SER A 192 -28.80 -53.85 28.83
CA SER A 192 -28.88 -52.54 28.16
C SER A 192 -27.58 -52.23 27.44
N ALA A 193 -27.67 -51.43 26.38
CA ALA A 193 -26.54 -50.79 25.72
C ALA A 193 -26.94 -49.35 25.38
N THR A 194 -26.04 -48.40 25.58
CA THR A 194 -26.21 -46.99 25.26
C THR A 194 -24.98 -46.52 24.51
N ALA A 195 -25.18 -45.98 23.31
CA ALA A 195 -24.13 -45.36 22.53
C ALA A 195 -23.95 -43.90 22.98
N ILE A 196 -22.70 -43.49 23.16
CA ILE A 196 -22.29 -42.12 23.47
C ILE A 196 -21.32 -41.68 22.37
N ALA A 197 -21.75 -40.74 21.54
CA ALA A 197 -20.93 -40.09 20.53
C ALA A 197 -20.32 -38.78 21.08
N GLY A 198 -19.09 -38.48 20.69
CA GLY A 198 -18.42 -37.22 20.99
C GLY A 198 -17.45 -36.81 19.87
N GLY A 199 -17.02 -35.55 19.85
CA GLY A 199 -16.19 -35.01 18.76
C GLY A 199 -16.91 -34.96 17.40
N GLY A 200 -16.21 -34.67 16.31
CA GLY A 200 -16.85 -34.42 15.00
C GLY A 200 -17.70 -33.14 14.98
N VAL A 201 -18.59 -33.03 14.00
CA VAL A 201 -19.59 -31.95 13.89
C VAL A 201 -20.92 -32.42 14.52
N PRO A 202 -21.59 -31.60 15.37
CA PRO A 202 -22.84 -31.98 16.04
C PRO A 202 -23.98 -32.37 15.08
N GLY A 203 -24.83 -33.32 15.49
CA GLY A 203 -25.96 -33.82 14.69
C GLY A 203 -26.07 -35.34 14.59
N TYR A 204 -25.60 -36.07 15.61
CA TYR A 204 -25.52 -37.53 15.55
C TYR A 204 -26.89 -38.19 15.40
N SER A 205 -26.99 -39.19 14.51
CA SER A 205 -28.12 -40.10 14.41
C SER A 205 -27.69 -41.49 14.86
N TYR A 206 -28.54 -42.15 15.64
CA TYR A 206 -28.37 -43.52 16.10
C TYR A 206 -29.39 -44.39 15.38
N ALA A 207 -28.96 -45.51 14.80
CA ALA A 207 -29.80 -46.48 14.09
C ALA A 207 -29.76 -47.84 14.80
#